data_AF-A0AA41S004-F1
#
_entry.id   AF-A0AA41S004-F1
#
_cell.length_a   1.000
_cell.length_b   1.000
_cell.length_c   1.000
_cell.angle_alpha   90.00
_cell.angle_beta   90.00
_cell.angle_gamma   90.00
#
_symmetry.space_group_name_H-M   'P 1'
#
loop_
_entity.id
_entity.type
_entity.pdbx_description
1 polymer ?
#
loop_
_entity_poly.entity_id
_entity_poly.type
_entity_poly.pdbx_seq_one_letter_code
_entity_poly.pdbx_strand_id
1 'polypeptide(L)'
;DCIGGSISVLDMMDAVTNKNGTSNIDFGGSGYFRTLCHQSFPGPLVGGNSGNKELNTWIDERIAECAALNMDYRNGELLRLLLSLLKIACQHYGKLRSPFGTDPSLK
;
A
#
# COMPACT_ATOMS: atom_id res chain seq x y z
N ASP A 1 -3.32 19.38 44.09
CA ASP A 1 -2.94 18.03 43.63
C ASP A 1 -2.50 18.05 42.18
N CYS A 2 -1.23 17.75 41.92
CA CYS A 2 -0.72 17.63 40.56
C CYS A 2 -1.16 16.27 40.01
N ILE A 3 -2.18 16.27 39.14
CA ILE A 3 -2.60 15.05 38.43
C ILE A 3 -1.46 14.71 37.46
N GLY A 4 -0.60 13.78 37.85
CA GLY A 4 0.46 13.26 36.99
C GLY A 4 -0.15 12.54 35.79
N GLY A 5 0.23 12.93 34.58
CA GLY A 5 -0.20 12.24 33.36
C GLY A 5 0.39 10.83 33.29
N SER A 6 -0.39 9.87 32.77
CA SER A 6 0.07 8.50 32.52
C SER A 6 0.58 8.37 31.09
N ILE A 7 1.74 7.73 30.91
CA ILE A 7 2.28 7.35 29.61
C ILE A 7 2.00 5.86 29.40
N SER A 8 1.43 5.48 28.26
CA SER A 8 1.22 4.09 27.87
C SER A 8 2.00 3.76 26.60
N VAL A 9 2.47 2.51 26.53
CA VAL A 9 3.08 1.91 25.34
C VAL A 9 2.07 0.94 24.76
N LEU A 10 1.73 1.10 23.48
CA LEU A 10 0.77 0.26 22.77
C LEU A 10 1.45 -0.41 21.58
N ASP A 11 0.95 -1.59 21.21
CA ASP A 11 1.31 -2.17 19.92
C ASP A 11 0.77 -1.30 18.77
N MET A 12 1.53 -1.23 17.68
CA MET A 12 1.15 -0.41 16.52
C MET A 12 -0.17 -0.86 15.91
N MET A 13 -0.44 -2.17 15.87
CA MET A 13 -1.70 -2.69 15.33
C MET A 13 -2.86 -2.31 16.22
N ASP A 14 -2.68 -2.36 17.55
CA ASP A 14 -3.69 -1.93 18.51
C ASP A 14 -4.00 -0.43 18.36
N ALA A 15 -2.98 0.39 18.10
CA ALA A 15 -3.16 1.83 17.88
C ALA A 15 -3.87 2.16 16.56
N VAL A 16 -3.66 1.35 15.52
CA VAL A 16 -4.22 1.56 14.16
C VAL A 16 -5.63 0.98 14.02
N THR A 17 -5.94 -0.13 14.70
CA THR A 17 -7.23 -0.81 14.62
C THR A 17 -8.30 -0.23 15.56
N ASN A 18 -7.91 0.37 16.69
CA ASN A 18 -8.85 0.76 17.76
C ASN A 18 -9.62 2.08 17.55
N LYS A 19 -9.66 2.63 16.33
CA LYS A 19 -10.32 3.92 16.05
C LYS A 19 -11.70 3.74 15.41
N ASN A 20 -12.56 2.93 16.04
CA ASN A 20 -13.95 2.73 15.60
C ASN A 20 -14.97 3.69 16.27
N GLY A 21 -14.51 4.70 17.02
CA GLY A 21 -15.38 5.48 17.91
C GLY A 21 -15.65 6.95 17.54
N THR A 22 -14.88 7.60 16.68
CA THR A 22 -15.05 9.05 16.44
C THR A 22 -14.77 9.45 15.01
N SER A 23 -15.86 9.82 14.34
CA SER A 23 -15.98 10.80 13.25
C SER A 23 -14.94 10.74 12.12
N ASN A 24 -15.43 10.27 10.98
CA ASN A 24 -15.19 10.76 9.62
C ASN A 24 -14.13 11.88 9.49
N ILE A 25 -13.11 11.60 8.68
CA ILE A 25 -11.98 12.45 8.30
C ILE A 25 -10.79 12.34 9.26
N ASP A 26 -10.01 11.26 9.11
CA ASP A 26 -8.61 11.29 9.53
C ASP A 26 -7.75 10.53 8.52
N PHE A 27 -7.49 11.19 7.40
CA PHE A 27 -6.70 10.68 6.27
C PHE A 27 -5.18 10.71 6.53
N GLY A 28 -4.70 11.07 7.72
CA GLY A 28 -3.28 11.37 7.92
C GLY A 28 -2.36 10.18 8.18
N GLY A 29 -2.67 9.36 9.19
CA GLY A 29 -1.69 8.41 9.75
C GLY A 29 -2.17 6.97 9.92
N SER A 30 -3.38 6.75 10.43
CA SER A 30 -3.91 5.40 10.65
C SER A 30 -4.18 4.66 9.33
N GLY A 31 -4.64 5.38 8.30
CA GLY A 31 -4.86 4.82 6.96
C GLY A 31 -3.57 4.33 6.31
N TYR A 32 -2.45 5.05 6.49
CA TYR A 32 -1.15 4.66 5.94
C TYR A 32 -0.68 3.31 6.49
N PHE A 33 -0.60 3.16 7.82
CA PHE A 33 -0.15 1.92 8.44
C PHE A 33 -1.11 0.76 8.17
N ARG A 34 -2.42 1.00 8.19
CA ARG A 34 -3.42 -0.01 7.83
C ARG A 34 -3.20 -0.53 6.40
N THR A 35 -2.96 0.37 5.44
CA THR A 35 -2.68 -0.01 4.06
C THR A 35 -1.35 -0.75 3.95
N LEU A 36 -0.30 -0.32 4.65
CA LEU A 36 0.98 -1.04 4.67
C LEU A 36 0.86 -2.45 5.23
N CYS A 37 0.14 -2.65 6.34
CA CYS A 37 0.05 -3.94 7.00
C CYS A 37 -0.82 -4.95 6.25
N HIS A 38 -1.80 -4.49 5.47
CA HIS A 38 -2.79 -5.38 4.86
C HIS A 38 -2.78 -5.42 3.34
N GLN A 39 -2.29 -4.38 2.68
CA GLN A 39 -2.41 -4.22 1.23
C GLN A 39 -1.06 -4.12 0.53
N SER A 40 0.08 -4.29 1.21
CA SER A 40 1.41 -4.18 0.60
C SER A 40 1.74 -5.36 -0.32
N PHE A 41 2.61 -5.11 -1.31
CA PHE A 41 3.27 -6.19 -2.06
C PHE A 41 4.35 -6.84 -1.18
N PRO A 42 4.45 -8.19 -1.14
CA PRO A 42 5.46 -8.87 -0.33
C PRO A 42 6.86 -8.72 -0.94
N GLY A 43 7.77 -8.11 -0.17
CA GLY A 43 9.19 -8.03 -0.52
C GLY A 43 9.54 -6.88 -1.48
N PRO A 44 10.83 -6.72 -1.80
CA PRO A 44 11.30 -5.62 -2.62
C PRO A 44 10.91 -5.82 -4.09
N LEU A 45 10.46 -4.74 -4.75
CA LEU A 45 10.16 -4.74 -6.19
C LEU A 45 11.42 -4.85 -7.06
N VAL A 46 12.57 -4.44 -6.51
CA VAL A 46 13.89 -4.45 -7.17
C VAL A 46 14.84 -5.35 -6.39
N GLY A 47 15.57 -6.23 -7.08
CA GLY A 47 16.58 -7.10 -6.46
C GLY A 47 16.02 -8.35 -5.76
N GLY A 48 14.70 -8.47 -5.61
CA GLY A 48 14.03 -9.71 -5.19
C GLY A 48 13.83 -10.70 -6.35
N ASN A 49 13.62 -11.97 -5.99
CA ASN A 49 13.19 -13.04 -6.91
C ASN A 49 11.71 -12.94 -7.30
N SER A 50 11.00 -11.94 -6.80
CA SER A 50 9.59 -11.68 -7.09
C SER A 50 9.42 -11.45 -8.59
N GLY A 51 8.98 -12.49 -9.29
CA GLY A 51 8.85 -12.47 -10.73
C GLY A 51 7.81 -11.45 -11.17
N ASN A 52 7.94 -10.94 -12.39
CA ASN A 52 6.91 -10.08 -13.01
C ASN A 52 5.51 -10.74 -12.93
N LYS A 53 5.47 -12.08 -12.92
CA LYS A 53 4.27 -12.89 -12.69
C LYS A 53 3.61 -12.60 -11.34
N GLU A 54 4.35 -12.63 -10.24
CA GLU A 54 3.80 -12.41 -8.89
C GLU A 54 3.30 -10.98 -8.73
N LEU A 55 4.04 -10.00 -9.28
CA LEU A 55 3.60 -8.61 -9.31
C LEU A 55 2.29 -8.44 -10.11
N ASN A 56 2.18 -9.07 -11.29
CA ASN A 56 0.95 -9.02 -12.08
C ASN A 56 -0.23 -9.65 -11.34
N THR A 57 -0.02 -10.81 -10.69
CA THR A 57 -1.06 -11.47 -9.89
C THR A 57 -1.53 -10.58 -8.74
N TRP A 58 -0.60 -9.96 -8.01
CA TRP A 58 -0.94 -9.05 -6.93
C TRP A 58 -1.71 -7.80 -7.43
N ILE A 59 -1.35 -7.25 -8.59
CA ILE A 59 -2.09 -6.13 -9.18
C ILE A 59 -3.51 -6.57 -9.56
N ASP A 60 -3.67 -7.77 -10.12
CA ASP A 60 -4.98 -8.32 -10.49
C ASP A 60 -5.89 -8.54 -9.28
N GLU A 61 -5.33 -9.04 -8.17
CA GLU A 61 -6.04 -9.17 -6.89
C GLU A 61 -6.51 -7.81 -6.37
N ARG A 62 -5.65 -6.78 -6.40
CA ARG A 62 -6.02 -5.42 -5.98
C ARG A 62 -7.10 -4.81 -6.87
N ILE A 63 -7.06 -5.06 -8.19
CA ILE A 63 -8.11 -4.62 -9.12
C ILE A 63 -9.46 -5.28 -8.78
N ALA A 64 -9.45 -6.58 -8.45
CA ALA A 64 -10.64 -7.32 -8.04
C ALA A 64 -11.20 -6.78 -6.71
N GLU A 65 -10.33 -6.43 -5.76
CA GLU A 65 -10.73 -5.82 -4.49
C GLU A 65 -11.32 -4.43 -4.66
N CYS A 66 -10.86 -3.62 -5.62
CA CYS A 66 -11.49 -2.33 -5.93
C CYS A 66 -12.96 -2.49 -6.36
N ALA A 67 -13.32 -3.63 -6.97
CA ALA A 67 -14.70 -3.93 -7.35
C ALA A 67 -15.53 -4.50 -6.18
N ALA A 68 -14.88 -5.06 -5.15
CA ALA A 68 -15.53 -5.72 -4.01
C ALA A 68 -15.62 -4.82 -2.76
N LEU A 69 -14.66 -3.91 -2.57
CA LEU A 69 -14.61 -3.01 -1.44
C LEU A 69 -15.60 -1.87 -1.68
N ASN A 70 -16.47 -1.65 -0.70
CA ASN A 70 -17.40 -0.51 -0.60
C ASN A 70 -16.64 0.81 -0.35
N MET A 71 -15.58 1.07 -1.12
CA MET A 71 -14.96 2.38 -1.21
C MET A 71 -15.94 3.30 -1.94
N ASP A 72 -15.88 4.61 -1.68
CA ASP A 72 -16.61 5.58 -2.49
C ASP A 72 -16.40 5.24 -3.97
N TYR A 73 -17.48 5.01 -4.70
CA TYR A 73 -17.48 4.53 -6.09
C TYR A 73 -16.43 5.23 -6.96
N ARG A 74 -16.30 6.56 -6.81
CA ARG A 74 -15.30 7.38 -7.51
C ARG A 74 -13.85 7.02 -7.18
N ASN A 75 -13.55 6.71 -5.92
CA ASN A 75 -12.22 6.36 -5.46
C ASN A 75 -11.85 4.92 -5.89
N GLY A 76 -12.81 3.99 -5.85
CA GLY A 76 -12.62 2.61 -6.32
C GLY A 76 -12.35 2.54 -7.82
N GLU A 77 -13.12 3.28 -8.63
CA GLU A 77 -12.91 3.36 -10.08
C GLU A 77 -11.57 4.03 -10.45
N LEU A 78 -11.20 5.12 -9.78
CA LEU A 78 -9.92 5.79 -10.00
C LEU A 78 -8.75 4.86 -9.66
N LEU A 79 -8.79 4.17 -8.52
CA LEU A 79 -7.75 3.22 -8.13
C LEU A 79 -7.65 2.06 -9.12
N ARG A 80 -8.80 1.53 -9.56
CA ARG A 80 -8.85 0.49 -10.60
C ARG A 80 -8.22 0.95 -11.91
N LEU A 81 -8.48 2.19 -12.34
CA LEU A 81 -7.86 2.78 -13.52
C LEU A 81 -6.34 2.89 -13.38
N LEU A 82 -5.86 3.42 -12.24
CA LEU A 82 -4.42 3.56 -11.97
C LEU A 82 -3.70 2.20 -11.92
N LEU A 83 -4.29 1.19 -11.28
CA LEU A 83 -3.73 -0.16 -11.23
C LEU A 83 -3.71 -0.83 -12.61
N SER A 84 -4.77 -0.64 -13.41
CA SER A 84 -4.83 -1.15 -14.78
C SER A 84 -3.76 -0.51 -15.66
N LEU A 85 -3.56 0.81 -15.54
CA LEU A 85 -2.49 1.52 -16.25
C LEU A 85 -1.10 1.03 -15.83
N LEU A 86 -0.87 0.85 -14.53
CA LEU A 86 0.38 0.32 -14.00
C LEU A 86 0.67 -1.08 -14.54
N LYS A 87 -0.35 -1.96 -14.60
CA LYS A 87 -0.23 -3.31 -15.16
C LYS A 87 0.23 -3.24 -16.62
N ILE A 88 -0.42 -2.42 -17.44
CA ILE A 88 -0.05 -2.20 -18.84
C ILE A 88 1.41 -1.71 -18.93
N ALA A 89 1.77 -0.72 -18.12
CA ALA A 89 3.15 -0.21 -18.10
C ALA A 89 4.17 -1.30 -17.74
N CYS A 90 3.90 -2.15 -16.76
CA CYS A 90 4.78 -3.27 -16.38
C CYS A 90 4.90 -4.33 -17.48
N GLN A 91 3.85 -4.54 -18.27
CA GLN A 91 3.85 -5.47 -19.40
C GLN A 91 4.67 -4.95 -20.59
N HIS A 92 4.59 -3.66 -20.88
CA HIS A 92 5.29 -3.05 -22.02
C HIS A 92 6.72 -2.60 -21.73
N TYR A 93 6.96 -2.02 -20.54
CA TYR A 93 8.26 -1.46 -20.18
C TYR A 93 9.10 -2.39 -19.28
N GLY A 94 8.52 -3.50 -18.83
CA GLY A 94 9.22 -4.51 -18.03
C GLY A 94 9.34 -4.14 -16.55
N LYS A 95 10.48 -4.46 -15.94
CA LYS A 95 10.66 -4.36 -14.47
C LYS A 95 10.64 -2.90 -14.01
N LEU A 96 9.84 -2.63 -12.98
CA LEU A 96 9.88 -1.38 -12.23
C LEU A 96 11.26 -1.23 -11.59
N ARG A 97 12.14 -0.44 -12.22
CA ARG A 97 13.48 -0.15 -11.71
C ARG A 97 13.59 1.31 -11.36
N SER A 98 14.13 1.57 -10.19
CA SER A 98 14.58 2.91 -9.84
C SER A 98 15.78 3.26 -10.72
N PRO A 99 15.82 4.47 -11.32
CA PRO A 99 17.05 4.97 -11.92
C PRO A 99 18.14 5.17 -10.86
N PHE A 100 17.78 5.28 -9.58
CA PHE A 100 18.71 5.36 -8.47
C PHE A 100 19.25 3.97 -8.10
N GLY A 101 20.57 3.82 -8.15
CA GLY A 101 21.27 2.57 -7.80
C GLY A 101 21.52 1.61 -8.96
N THR A 102 21.12 1.95 -10.18
CA THR A 102 21.43 1.19 -11.40
C THR A 102 22.49 1.95 -12.18
N ASP A 103 23.73 1.99 -11.69
CA ASP A 103 24.84 2.55 -12.48
C ASP A 103 25.39 1.46 -13.41
N PRO A 104 25.16 1.53 -14.73
CA PRO A 104 25.72 0.58 -15.67
C PRO A 104 27.23 0.78 -15.88
N SER A 105 27.84 1.85 -15.34
CA SER A 105 29.25 2.20 -15.55
C SER A 105 30.25 1.52 -14.60
N LEU A 106 29.77 0.70 -13.65
CA LEU A 106 30.61 -0.07 -12.72
C LEU A 106 30.85 -1.53 -13.18
N LYS A 107 30.84 -1.79 -14.48
CA LYS A 107 31.17 -3.12 -15.03
C LYS A 107 32.61 -3.20 -15.50
#